data_AF-G9ZDL6-F1
#
_entry.id   AF-G9ZDL6-F1
#
_cell.length_a   1.000
_cell.length_b   1.000
_cell.length_c   1.000
_cell.angle_alpha   90.00
_cell.angle_beta   90.00
_cell.angle_gamma   90.00
#
_symmetry.space_group_name_H-M   'P 1'
#
loop_
_entity.id
_entity.type
_entity.pdbx_description
1 polymer ?
#
loop_
_entity_poly.entity_id
_entity_poly.type
_entity_poly.pdbx_seq_one_letter_code
_entity_poly.pdbx_strand_id
1 'polypeptide(L)'
;MWTNADYQGIQIVFAALAAVWPPFIVHLLTIGVALILFTSYLGSFIKYRTSINYLFGDNWERIIKWLYFIPPIIAVNMEIPVIWLMADIAVGFLVIPNIIALFLLRKDFIQEYQRFKTNVIDKTP
;
A
#
# COMPACT_ATOMS: atom_id res chain seq x y z
N MET A 1 -8.09 -19.43 -21.23
CA MET A 1 -7.82 -18.05 -20.75
C MET A 1 -7.38 -18.04 -19.28
N TRP A 2 -8.15 -18.59 -18.33
CA TRP A 2 -7.71 -18.75 -16.92
C TRP A 2 -6.64 -19.83 -16.66
N THR A 3 -6.29 -20.61 -17.68
CA THR A 3 -5.28 -21.68 -17.65
C THR A 3 -3.95 -21.31 -18.31
N ASN A 4 -3.85 -20.14 -18.93
CA ASN A 4 -2.60 -19.68 -19.55
C ASN A 4 -1.73 -18.97 -18.50
N ALA A 5 -0.55 -19.50 -18.24
CA ALA A 5 0.40 -18.98 -17.24
C ALA A 5 1.00 -17.60 -17.60
N ASP A 6 0.88 -17.19 -18.87
CA ASP A 6 1.46 -15.95 -19.40
C ASP A 6 0.71 -14.69 -18.93
N TYR A 7 -0.59 -14.80 -18.63
CA TYR A 7 -1.36 -13.67 -18.14
C TYR A 7 -1.33 -13.65 -16.61
N GLN A 8 -0.85 -12.55 -16.01
CA GLN A 8 -0.78 -12.41 -14.56
C GLN A 8 -1.41 -11.10 -14.07
N GLY A 9 -2.11 -11.17 -12.95
CA GLY A 9 -2.75 -10.03 -12.29
C GLY A 9 -3.80 -9.34 -13.18
N ILE A 10 -3.60 -8.04 -13.42
CA ILE A 10 -4.54 -7.18 -14.16
C ILE A 10 -4.72 -7.62 -15.62
N GLN A 11 -3.72 -8.29 -16.20
CA GLN A 11 -3.77 -8.73 -17.60
C GLN A 11 -4.83 -9.81 -17.83
N ILE A 12 -5.03 -10.71 -16.85
CA ILE A 12 -6.09 -11.74 -16.92
C ILE A 12 -7.46 -11.06 -16.92
N VAL A 13 -7.64 -10.05 -16.06
CA VAL A 13 -8.90 -9.30 -15.95
C VAL A 13 -9.21 -8.57 -17.25
N PHE A 14 -8.23 -7.88 -17.85
CA PHE A 14 -8.44 -7.19 -19.12
C PHE A 14 -8.67 -8.15 -20.29
N ALA A 15 -7.94 -9.28 -20.36
CA ALA A 15 -8.14 -10.29 -21.38
C ALA A 15 -9.54 -10.93 -21.29
N ALA A 16 -10.02 -11.20 -20.06
CA ALA A 16 -11.36 -11.70 -19.83
C ALA A 16 -12.44 -10.65 -20.17
N LEU A 17 -12.23 -9.38 -19.83
CA LEU A 17 -13.17 -8.30 -20.16
C LEU A 17 -13.25 -8.06 -21.67
N ALA A 18 -12.12 -8.09 -22.38
CA ALA A 18 -12.06 -7.94 -23.83
C ALA A 18 -12.79 -9.05 -24.58
N ALA A 19 -12.97 -10.23 -23.96
CA ALA A 19 -13.72 -11.33 -24.55
C ALA A 19 -15.25 -11.12 -24.51
N VAL A 20 -15.75 -10.28 -23.60
CA VAL A 20 -17.19 -10.10 -23.36
C VAL A 20 -17.67 -8.70 -23.76
N TRP A 21 -16.83 -7.68 -23.62
CA TRP A 21 -17.20 -6.27 -23.79
C TRP A 21 -16.54 -5.63 -25.01
N PRO A 22 -17.18 -4.61 -25.61
CA PRO A 22 -16.59 -3.85 -26.70
C PRO A 22 -15.32 -3.11 -26.26
N PRO A 23 -14.34 -2.93 -27.17
CA PRO A 23 -12.99 -2.42 -26.85
C PRO A 23 -12.99 -1.03 -26.21
N PHE A 24 -13.97 -0.18 -26.55
CA PHE A 24 -14.13 1.15 -25.94
C PHE A 24 -14.21 1.10 -24.41
N ILE A 25 -14.95 0.14 -23.85
CA ILE A 25 -15.14 0.04 -22.41
C ILE A 25 -13.86 -0.46 -21.72
N VAL A 26 -13.11 -1.35 -22.40
CA VAL A 26 -11.82 -1.85 -21.90
C VAL A 26 -10.78 -0.72 -21.80
N HIS A 27 -10.74 0.19 -22.79
CA HIS A 27 -9.87 1.37 -22.75
C HIS A 27 -10.23 2.33 -21.62
N LEU A 28 -11.52 2.61 -21.43
CA LEU A 28 -11.99 3.45 -20.32
C LEU A 28 -11.61 2.85 -18.95
N LEU A 29 -11.80 1.54 -18.78
CA LEU A 29 -11.42 0.83 -17.56
C LEU A 29 -9.91 0.90 -17.30
N THR A 30 -9.10 0.77 -18.35
CA THR A 30 -7.64 0.87 -18.24
C THR A 30 -7.20 2.22 -17.69
N ILE A 31 -7.82 3.31 -18.17
CA ILE A 31 -7.57 4.66 -17.67
C ILE A 31 -8.03 4.80 -16.21
N GLY A 32 -9.20 4.27 -15.87
CA GLY A 32 -9.72 4.29 -14.50
C GLY A 32 -8.80 3.56 -13.50
N VAL A 33 -8.32 2.37 -13.88
CA VAL A 33 -7.35 1.60 -13.10
C VAL A 33 -6.05 2.38 -12.93
N ALA A 34 -5.52 2.98 -14.01
CA ALA A 34 -4.30 3.77 -13.95
C ALA A 34 -4.43 4.95 -12.97
N LEU A 35 -5.56 5.66 -12.97
CA LEU A 35 -5.82 6.77 -12.04
C LEU A 35 -5.93 6.31 -10.58
N ILE A 36 -6.57 5.17 -10.34
CA ILE A 36 -6.68 4.58 -8.99
C ILE A 36 -5.29 4.21 -8.48
N LEU A 37 -4.50 3.51 -9.30
CA LEU A 37 -3.13 3.11 -8.95
C LEU A 37 -2.24 4.34 -8.70
N PHE A 38 -2.36 5.37 -9.54
CA PHE A 38 -1.64 6.63 -9.37
C PHE A 38 -2.00 7.33 -8.05
N THR A 39 -3.29 7.39 -7.71
CA THR A 39 -3.76 7.98 -6.46
C THR A 39 -3.26 7.21 -5.24
N SER A 40 -3.32 5.88 -5.27
CA SER A 40 -2.77 5.02 -4.21
C SER A 40 -1.26 5.17 -4.05
N TYR A 41 -0.53 5.35 -5.16
CA TYR A 41 0.90 5.60 -5.15
C TYR A 41 1.25 6.93 -4.49
N LEU A 42 0.53 8.01 -4.82
CA LEU A 42 0.68 9.32 -4.16
C LEU A 42 0.36 9.26 -2.67
N GLY A 43 -0.71 8.55 -2.27
CA GLY A 43 -1.04 8.37 -0.85
C GLY A 43 0.08 7.66 -0.09
N SER A 44 0.75 6.70 -0.72
CA SER A 44 1.88 6.00 -0.12
C SER A 44 3.14 6.86 -0.06
N PHE A 45 3.35 7.76 -1.02
CA PHE A 45 4.43 8.75 -0.97
C PHE A 45 4.30 9.72 0.22
N ILE A 46 3.07 10.18 0.52
CA ILE A 46 2.84 11.06 1.68
C ILE A 46 3.19 10.34 2.98
N LYS A 47 2.72 9.10 3.16
CA LYS A 47 3.06 8.28 4.34
C LYS A 47 4.58 8.09 4.48
N TYR A 48 5.25 7.73 3.38
CA TYR A 48 6.70 7.54 3.35
C TYR A 48 7.46 8.80 3.78
N ARG A 49 7.07 9.96 3.24
CA ARG A 49 7.64 11.26 3.58
C ARG A 49 7.47 11.56 5.07
N THR A 50 6.26 11.40 5.59
CA THR A 50 5.97 11.62 7.00
C THR A 50 6.80 10.69 7.90
N SER A 51 6.90 9.40 7.57
CA SER A 51 7.72 8.45 8.33
C SER A 51 9.20 8.83 8.36
N ILE A 52 9.77 9.29 7.23
CA ILE A 52 11.16 9.76 7.19
C ILE A 52 11.37 11.01 8.03
N ASN A 53 10.44 11.97 7.96
CA ASN A 53 10.55 13.18 8.75
C ASN A 53 10.55 12.85 10.26
N TYR A 54 9.70 11.91 10.70
CA TYR A 54 9.71 11.44 12.09
C TYR A 54 11.02 10.76 12.52
N LEU A 55 11.70 10.04 11.62
CA LEU A 55 12.93 9.28 11.92
C LEU A 55 14.22 10.12 11.81
N PHE A 56 14.32 11.00 10.82
CA PHE A 56 15.57 11.69 10.45
C PHE A 56 15.46 13.22 10.42
N GLY A 57 14.27 13.78 10.63
CA GLY A 57 13.99 15.22 10.59
C GLY A 57 13.90 15.83 9.17
N ASP A 58 13.47 17.10 9.10
CA ASP A 58 13.11 17.80 7.85
C ASP A 58 14.23 17.85 6.80
N ASN A 59 15.49 17.95 7.24
CA ASN A 59 16.62 18.12 6.33
C ASN A 59 16.88 16.87 5.46
N TRP A 60 16.72 15.68 6.05
CA TRP A 60 16.94 14.40 5.37
C TRP A 60 15.74 13.97 4.53
N GLU A 61 14.52 14.40 4.90
CA GLU A 61 13.31 14.19 4.10
C GLU A 61 13.50 14.64 2.65
N ARG A 62 14.08 15.83 2.44
CA ARG A 62 14.20 16.44 1.11
C ARG A 62 15.08 15.63 0.15
N ILE A 63 16.02 14.85 0.68
CA ILE A 63 16.95 14.02 -0.11
C ILE A 63 16.36 12.62 -0.28
N ILE A 64 15.95 11.99 0.83
CA ILE A 64 15.50 10.59 0.86
C ILE A 64 14.16 10.40 0.13
N LYS A 65 13.33 11.45 -0.01
CA LYS A 65 12.08 11.39 -0.77
C LYS A 65 12.26 10.93 -2.22
N TRP A 66 13.41 11.22 -2.85
CA TRP A 66 13.68 10.82 -4.23
C TRP A 66 13.90 9.32 -4.38
N LEU A 67 14.37 8.64 -3.33
CA LEU A 67 14.57 7.20 -3.32
C LEU A 67 13.26 6.44 -3.57
N TYR A 68 12.12 7.03 -3.19
CA TYR A 68 10.79 6.43 -3.39
C TYR A 68 10.46 6.15 -4.87
N PHE A 69 11.05 6.89 -5.80
CA PHE A 69 10.79 6.73 -7.23
C PHE A 69 11.67 5.69 -7.91
N ILE A 70 12.69 5.14 -7.23
CA ILE A 70 13.61 4.16 -7.81
C ILE A 70 12.95 2.77 -7.98
N PRO A 71 12.25 2.21 -6.98
CA PRO A 71 11.69 0.86 -7.07
C PRO A 71 10.73 0.64 -8.26
N PRO A 72 9.83 1.58 -8.62
CA PRO A 72 8.99 1.43 -9.81
C PRO A 72 9.79 1.32 -11.11
N ILE A 73 10.90 2.06 -11.25
CA ILE A 73 11.74 2.03 -12.46
C ILE A 73 12.38 0.65 -12.63
N ILE A 74 12.84 0.07 -11.53
CA ILE A 74 13.42 -1.28 -11.52
C ILE A 74 12.33 -2.33 -11.79
N ALA A 75 11.15 -2.16 -11.18
CA ALA A 75 10.04 -3.10 -11.29
C ALA A 75 9.51 -3.28 -12.72
N VAL A 76 9.64 -2.26 -13.60
CA VAL A 76 9.23 -2.37 -15.02
C VAL A 76 9.98 -3.49 -15.76
N ASN A 77 11.21 -3.81 -15.34
CA ASN A 77 12.05 -4.83 -15.98
C ASN A 77 11.97 -6.21 -15.28
N MET A 78 11.18 -6.34 -14.21
CA MET A 78 11.07 -7.56 -13.43
C MET A 78 9.78 -8.32 -13.73
N GLU A 79 9.80 -9.64 -13.53
CA GLU A 79 8.61 -10.45 -13.62
C GLU A 79 7.65 -10.17 -12.45
N ILE A 80 6.35 -10.21 -12.73
CA ILE A 80 5.29 -9.96 -11.76
C ILE A 80 5.43 -10.80 -10.47
N PRO A 81 5.74 -12.12 -10.51
CA PRO A 81 5.87 -12.93 -9.30
C PRO A 81 7.02 -12.48 -8.38
N VAL A 82 8.12 -12.01 -8.97
CA VAL A 82 9.28 -11.50 -8.22
C VAL A 82 8.92 -10.20 -7.51
N ILE A 83 8.18 -9.31 -8.17
CA ILE A 83 7.71 -8.05 -7.59
C ILE A 83 6.80 -8.33 -6.38
N TRP A 84 5.87 -9.28 -6.50
CA TRP A 84 5.00 -9.69 -5.39
C TRP A 84 5.81 -10.26 -4.23
N LEU A 85 6.77 -11.15 -4.50
CA LEU A 85 7.63 -11.72 -3.47
C LEU A 85 8.42 -10.63 -2.71
N MET A 86 9.00 -9.66 -3.43
CA MET A 86 9.70 -8.53 -2.81
C MET A 86 8.75 -7.67 -1.97
N ALA A 87 7.54 -7.41 -2.45
CA ALA A 87 6.53 -6.66 -1.72
C ALA A 87 6.14 -7.37 -0.42
N ASP A 88 5.90 -8.69 -0.47
CA ASP A 88 5.54 -9.49 0.70
C ASP A 88 6.65 -9.51 1.75
N ILE A 89 7.91 -9.62 1.34
CA ILE A 89 9.07 -9.53 2.24
C ILE A 89 9.14 -8.15 2.92
N ALA A 90 8.96 -7.08 2.14
CA ALA A 90 9.00 -5.71 2.66
C ALA A 90 7.85 -5.44 3.66
N VAL A 91 6.64 -5.92 3.36
CA VAL A 91 5.49 -5.84 4.28
C VAL A 91 5.76 -6.65 5.54
N GLY A 92 6.32 -7.86 5.42
CA GLY A 92 6.73 -8.67 6.56
C GLY A 92 7.70 -7.92 7.48
N PHE A 93 8.73 -7.29 6.91
CA PHE A 93 9.71 -6.51 7.67
C PHE A 93 9.08 -5.30 8.39
N LEU A 94 8.05 -4.67 7.81
CA LEU A 94 7.32 -3.58 8.44
C LEU A 94 6.38 -4.06 9.56
N VAL A 95 5.72 -5.19 9.35
CA VAL A 95 4.69 -5.73 10.26
C VAL A 95 5.31 -6.30 11.53
N ILE A 96 6.45 -6.98 11.44
CA ILE A 96 7.14 -7.59 12.58
C ILE A 96 7.40 -6.60 13.74
N PRO A 97 8.11 -5.47 13.54
CA PRO A 97 8.39 -4.52 14.63
C PRO A 97 7.11 -3.86 15.15
N ASN A 98 6.13 -3.60 14.30
CA ASN A 98 4.85 -3.01 14.70
C ASN A 98 4.04 -3.94 15.60
N ILE A 99 4.00 -5.25 15.28
CA ILE A 99 3.32 -6.24 16.13
C ILE A 99 4.03 -6.37 17.48
N ILE A 100 5.36 -6.39 17.49
CA ILE A 100 6.15 -6.44 18.74
C ILE A 100 5.85 -5.21 19.61
N ALA A 101 5.84 -4.01 19.02
CA ALA A 101 5.50 -2.78 19.72
C ALA A 101 4.07 -2.82 20.28
N LEU A 102 3.08 -3.26 19.49
CA LEU A 102 1.70 -3.42 19.96
C LEU A 102 1.58 -4.43 21.11
N PHE A 103 2.35 -5.53 21.07
CA PHE A 103 2.33 -6.51 22.14
C PHE A 103 2.88 -5.95 23.45
N LEU A 104 3.92 -5.13 23.38
CA LEU A 104 4.51 -4.43 24.54
C LEU A 104 3.57 -3.32 25.07
N LEU A 105 2.99 -2.51 24.18
CA LEU A 105 2.11 -1.38 24.53
C LEU A 105 0.67 -1.79 24.85
N ARG A 106 0.33 -3.09 24.74
CA ARG A 106 -1.01 -3.63 25.03
C ARG A 106 -1.61 -3.08 26.33
N LYS A 107 -0.81 -3.01 27.40
CA LYS A 107 -1.29 -2.61 28.72
C LYS A 107 -1.68 -1.13 28.76
N ASP A 108 -0.82 -0.27 28.21
CA ASP A 108 -1.04 1.17 28.15
C ASP A 108 -2.24 1.51 27.25
N PHE A 109 -2.37 0.79 26.12
CA PHE A 109 -3.52 0.94 25.22
C PHE A 109 -4.83 0.57 25.91
N ILE A 110 -4.88 -0.54 26.66
CA ILE A 110 -6.09 -0.93 27.41
C ILE A 110 -6.42 0.12 28.47
N GLN A 111 -5.41 0.67 29.15
CA GLN A 111 -5.61 1.70 30.17
C GLN A 111 -6.20 2.99 29.58
N GLU A 112 -5.66 3.45 28.45
CA GLU A 112 -6.16 4.65 27.76
C GLU A 112 -7.55 4.41 27.14
N TYR A 113 -7.80 3.20 26.61
CA TYR A 113 -9.13 2.82 26.11
C TYR A 113 -10.20 2.87 27.22
N GLN A 114 -9.90 2.34 28.40
CA GLN A 114 -10.83 2.43 29.54
C GLN A 114 -11.06 3.89 29.96
N ARG A 115 -10.00 4.71 29.95
CA ARG A 115 -10.10 6.15 30.26
C ARG A 115 -10.97 6.90 29.26
N PHE A 116 -10.87 6.57 27.97
CA PHE A 116 -11.72 7.13 26.91
C PHE A 116 -13.18 6.69 27.10
N LYS A 117 -13.42 5.40 27.36
CA LYS A 117 -14.76 4.85 27.60
C LYS A 117 -15.46 5.59 28.76
N THR A 118 -14.80 5.74 29.90
CA THR A 118 -15.39 6.40 31.08
C THR A 118 -15.60 7.91 30.88
N ASN A 119 -14.78 8.59 30.07
CA ASN A 119 -14.89 10.04 29.90
C ASN A 119 -15.78 10.49 28.74
N VAL A 120 -15.98 9.65 27.72
CA VAL A 120 -16.72 10.03 26.52
C VAL A 120 -18.02 9.24 26.38
N ILE A 121 -17.97 7.92 26.62
CA ILE A 121 -19.11 7.01 26.38
C ILE A 121 -20.07 6.99 27.58
N ASP A 122 -19.56 6.92 28.81
CA ASP A 122 -20.43 6.92 30.01
C ASP A 122 -20.92 8.31 30.43
N LYS A 123 -20.46 9.38 29.78
CA LYS A 123 -20.87 10.77 30.05
C LYS A 123 -21.82 11.37 29.01
N THR A 124 -22.18 10.61 27.98
CA THR A 124 -23.24 11.02 27.04
C THR A 124 -24.59 10.52 27.58
N PRO A 125 -25.62 11.39 27.73
CA PRO A 125 -26.91 11.03 28.32
C PRO A 125 -27.72 10.05 27.46
#